data_AF-A0A954BE09-F1
#
_entry.id   AF-A0A954BE09-F1
#
_cell.length_a   1.000
_cell.length_b   1.000
_cell.length_c   1.000
_cell.angle_alpha   90.00
_cell.angle_beta   90.00
_cell.angle_gamma   90.00
#
_symmetry.space_group_name_H-M   'P 1'
#
loop_
_entity.id
_entity.type
_entity.pdbx_description
1 polymer ?
#
loop_
_entity_poly.entity_id
_entity_poly.type
_entity_poly.pdbx_seq_one_letter_code
_entity_poly.pdbx_strand_id
1 'polypeptide(L)'
;MSDDIDTKSDAGQKTERRPLSLRRTEKGAVKQSFSHGRTKTVVVETKRRRITAPGAKPARETEAEAPAEAKPAARQEAPKAPAEEKKGAVLRTLSEEEKAARAAALVQARKEEEVRRKREEAERAEREAREAEDRARLEADRKRLAEEEERRTREAEARRKAEEEASRELEEEERERKKRNAAKAEARTKGKEAEEPEQP
;
A
#
# COMPACT_ATOMS: atom_id res chain seq x y z
N MET A 1 17.65 -10.36 -13.80
CA MET A 1 16.62 -11.40 -13.98
C MET A 1 15.58 -10.85 -14.94
N SER A 2 15.43 -11.46 -16.11
CA SER A 2 14.32 -11.18 -17.04
C SER A 2 13.06 -11.85 -16.51
N ASP A 3 11.97 -11.10 -16.40
CA ASP A 3 10.64 -11.68 -16.18
C ASP A 3 9.89 -11.67 -17.52
N ASP A 4 9.75 -12.88 -18.06
CA ASP A 4 8.98 -13.29 -19.23
C ASP A 4 7.49 -13.04 -18.94
N ILE A 5 6.90 -12.01 -19.55
CA ILE A 5 5.44 -11.84 -19.56
C ILE A 5 4.88 -12.81 -20.60
N ASP A 6 4.29 -13.89 -20.09
CA ASP A 6 3.52 -14.92 -20.79
C ASP A 6 2.53 -14.30 -21.80
N THR A 7 2.95 -14.13 -23.05
CA THR A 7 2.04 -13.86 -24.17
C THR A 7 1.39 -15.19 -24.57
N LYS A 8 0.46 -15.68 -23.75
CA LYS A 8 -0.47 -16.74 -24.14
C LYS A 8 -1.43 -16.19 -25.19
N SER A 9 -0.94 -16.15 -26.43
CA SER A 9 -1.76 -15.98 -27.60
C SER A 9 -2.62 -17.24 -27.74
N ASP A 10 -3.93 -17.08 -27.63
CA ASP A 10 -4.94 -18.10 -27.90
C ASP A 10 -4.94 -18.42 -29.40
N ALA A 11 -3.92 -19.16 -29.83
CA ALA A 11 -3.83 -19.73 -31.17
C ALA A 11 -4.65 -21.01 -31.18
N GLY A 12 -5.98 -20.88 -31.32
CA GLY A 12 -6.81 -22.07 -31.22
C GLY A 12 -8.32 -21.95 -31.44
N GLN A 13 -8.88 -20.89 -32.03
CA GLN A 13 -10.29 -20.94 -32.46
C GLN A 13 -10.50 -20.37 -33.86
N LYS A 14 -10.98 -21.28 -34.73
CA LYS A 14 -11.42 -21.06 -36.11
C LYS A 14 -12.38 -19.86 -36.21
N THR A 15 -12.01 -18.93 -37.09
CA THR A 15 -12.85 -18.17 -38.03
C THR A 15 -14.36 -18.04 -37.73
N GLU A 16 -14.71 -17.39 -36.63
CA GLU A 16 -15.86 -16.48 -36.60
C GLU A 16 -15.33 -15.19 -35.99
N ARG A 17 -15.12 -14.17 -36.82
CA ARG A 17 -14.69 -12.85 -36.33
C ARG A 17 -15.77 -12.37 -35.38
N ARG A 18 -15.47 -12.35 -34.08
CA ARG A 18 -16.32 -11.68 -33.08
C ARG A 18 -16.63 -10.28 -33.64
N PRO A 19 -17.91 -9.88 -33.72
CA PRO A 19 -18.25 -8.57 -34.23
C PRO A 19 -17.49 -7.53 -33.40
N LEU A 20 -16.90 -6.54 -34.08
CA LEU A 20 -16.24 -5.38 -33.47
C LEU A 20 -17.30 -4.51 -32.77
N SER A 21 -17.94 -5.08 -31.76
CA SER A 21 -18.84 -4.40 -30.86
C SER A 21 -17.98 -3.68 -29.83
N LEU A 22 -18.14 -2.36 -29.76
CA LEU A 22 -17.56 -1.56 -28.70
C LEU A 22 -18.17 -2.05 -27.39
N ARG A 23 -17.45 -2.91 -26.65
CA ARG A 23 -17.86 -3.28 -25.29
C ARG A 23 -17.94 -1.99 -24.51
N ARG A 24 -19.15 -1.64 -24.05
CA ARG A 24 -19.43 -0.45 -23.25
C ARG A 24 -18.49 -0.47 -22.04
N THR A 25 -17.39 0.24 -22.12
CA THR A 25 -16.50 0.46 -20.99
C THR A 25 -17.25 1.38 -20.05
N GLU A 26 -17.74 0.81 -18.95
CA GLU A 26 -18.38 1.55 -17.87
C GLU A 26 -17.34 2.50 -17.28
N LYS A 27 -17.31 3.74 -17.79
CA LYS A 27 -16.45 4.81 -17.26
C LYS A 27 -16.82 5.00 -15.79
N GLY A 28 -15.87 4.76 -14.88
CA GLY A 28 -16.08 4.83 -13.44
C GLY A 28 -15.98 3.48 -12.72
N ALA A 29 -15.71 2.38 -13.43
CA ALA A 29 -15.51 1.08 -12.81
C ALA A 29 -14.03 0.86 -12.45
N VAL A 30 -13.69 0.78 -11.16
CA VAL A 30 -12.33 0.54 -10.66
C VAL A 30 -12.21 -0.92 -10.22
N LYS A 31 -11.20 -1.63 -10.72
CA LYS A 31 -10.89 -2.98 -10.26
C LYS A 31 -10.03 -2.86 -8.99
N GLN A 32 -10.70 -2.78 -7.85
CA GLN A 32 -10.07 -2.80 -6.54
C GLN A 32 -9.86 -4.25 -6.10
N SER A 33 -8.64 -4.58 -5.69
CA SER A 33 -8.32 -5.83 -5.01
C SER A 33 -8.29 -5.57 -3.51
N PHE A 34 -9.25 -6.11 -2.77
CA PHE A 34 -9.21 -6.12 -1.30
C PHE A 34 -8.42 -7.33 -0.82
N SER A 35 -7.64 -7.16 0.25
CA SER A 35 -6.79 -8.19 0.88
C SER A 35 -7.52 -9.46 1.31
N HIS A 36 -8.86 -9.47 1.32
CA HIS A 36 -9.72 -10.59 1.72
C HIS A 36 -10.56 -11.17 0.56
N GLY A 37 -10.14 -10.97 -0.70
CA GLY A 37 -10.59 -11.82 -1.81
C GLY A 37 -11.77 -11.33 -2.66
N ARG A 38 -12.21 -10.07 -2.54
CA ARG A 38 -13.09 -9.48 -3.55
C ARG A 38 -12.27 -8.76 -4.63
N THR A 39 -12.25 -9.33 -5.84
CA THR A 39 -11.64 -8.78 -7.07
C THR A 39 -12.68 -8.35 -8.11
N LYS A 40 -13.90 -8.02 -7.65
CA LYS A 40 -15.03 -7.62 -8.48
C LYS A 40 -15.00 -6.11 -8.76
N THR A 41 -15.34 -5.72 -9.98
CA THR A 41 -15.32 -4.32 -10.42
C THR A 41 -16.34 -3.49 -9.62
N VAL A 42 -15.89 -2.40 -9.00
CA VAL A 42 -16.74 -1.46 -8.24
C VAL A 42 -16.99 -0.24 -9.11
N VAL A 43 -18.26 0.08 -9.39
CA VAL A 43 -18.66 1.30 -10.12
C VAL A 43 -18.75 2.45 -9.12
N VAL A 44 -17.92 3.47 -9.30
CA VAL A 44 -17.97 4.72 -8.54
C VAL A 44 -18.67 5.80 -9.34
N GLU A 45 -19.82 6.24 -8.83
CA GLU A 45 -20.54 7.40 -9.34
C GLU A 45 -19.79 8.67 -8.91
N THR A 46 -18.89 9.14 -9.77
CA THR A 46 -18.20 10.39 -9.53
C THR A 46 -19.08 11.56 -9.96
N LYS A 47 -19.65 12.25 -8.97
CA LYS A 47 -20.48 13.46 -9.19
C LYS A 47 -19.61 14.58 -9.74
N ARG A 48 -19.64 14.79 -11.06
CA ARG A 48 -18.97 15.94 -11.68
C ARG A 48 -19.74 17.22 -11.37
N ARG A 49 -19.05 18.22 -10.82
CA ARG A 49 -19.62 19.56 -10.56
C ARG A 49 -20.05 20.17 -11.89
N ARG A 50 -21.36 20.37 -12.08
CA ARG A 50 -21.93 21.07 -13.24
C ARG A 50 -21.60 22.55 -13.08
N ILE A 51 -20.55 23.02 -13.73
CA ILE A 51 -20.31 24.45 -13.91
C ILE A 51 -21.24 24.89 -15.04
N THR A 52 -22.42 25.39 -14.69
CA THR A 52 -23.24 26.15 -15.63
C THR A 52 -22.50 27.44 -15.96
N ALA A 53 -22.00 27.55 -17.20
CA ALA A 53 -21.70 28.83 -17.79
C ALA A 53 -22.97 29.71 -17.77
N PRO A 54 -22.87 31.03 -17.54
CA PRO A 54 -24.03 31.91 -17.55
C PRO A 54 -24.58 31.98 -18.98
N GLY A 55 -25.63 31.21 -19.28
CA GLY A 55 -26.29 31.21 -20.59
C GLY A 55 -27.02 29.94 -21.03
N ALA A 56 -26.91 28.81 -20.33
CA ALA A 56 -27.64 27.60 -20.72
C ALA A 56 -29.00 27.50 -20.00
N LYS A 57 -30.10 27.58 -20.77
CA LYS A 57 -31.50 27.42 -20.31
C LYS A 57 -31.71 26.06 -19.63
N PRO A 58 -32.53 25.96 -18.57
CA PRO A 58 -32.79 24.68 -17.91
C PRO A 58 -33.64 23.78 -18.83
N ALA A 59 -33.08 22.64 -19.22
CA ALA A 59 -33.85 21.57 -19.83
C ALA A 59 -34.72 20.91 -18.75
N ARG A 60 -36.02 20.97 -19.01
CA ARG A 60 -37.17 20.41 -18.29
C ARG A 60 -36.87 19.06 -17.62
N GLU A 61 -37.14 19.00 -16.32
CA GLU A 61 -37.23 17.77 -15.55
C GLU A 61 -38.38 16.92 -16.11
N THR A 62 -38.05 15.74 -16.62
CA THR A 62 -39.02 14.69 -16.91
C THR A 62 -39.14 13.82 -15.67
N GLU A 63 -40.18 14.10 -14.90
CA GLU A 63 -40.74 13.23 -13.87
C GLU A 63 -41.21 11.93 -14.54
N ALA A 64 -40.68 10.79 -14.12
CA ALA A 64 -41.08 9.47 -14.62
C ALA A 64 -41.30 8.52 -13.45
N GLU A 65 -42.58 8.38 -13.12
CA GLU A 65 -43.32 7.16 -12.75
C GLU A 65 -42.92 6.38 -11.49
N ALA A 66 -43.79 6.47 -10.48
CA ALA A 66 -43.84 5.57 -9.34
C ALA A 66 -44.31 4.16 -9.79
N PRO A 67 -43.73 3.07 -9.25
CA PRO A 67 -44.21 1.72 -9.53
C PRO A 67 -45.58 1.47 -8.88
N ALA A 68 -46.54 1.04 -9.70
CA ALA A 68 -47.88 0.65 -9.29
C ALA A 68 -47.85 -0.54 -8.31
N GLU A 69 -48.60 -0.42 -7.21
CA GLU A 69 -48.86 -1.50 -6.26
C GLU A 69 -49.59 -2.66 -6.94
N ALA A 70 -48.97 -3.84 -6.93
CA ALA A 70 -49.63 -5.08 -7.28
C ALA A 70 -50.58 -5.49 -6.13
N LYS A 71 -51.90 -5.46 -6.39
CA LYS A 71 -52.90 -6.07 -5.52
C LYS A 71 -52.62 -7.57 -5.36
N PRO A 72 -52.64 -8.13 -4.14
CA PRO A 72 -52.55 -9.57 -3.96
C PRO A 72 -53.82 -10.24 -4.51
N ALA A 73 -53.64 -11.17 -5.43
CA ALA A 73 -54.70 -12.02 -5.94
C ALA A 73 -55.33 -12.84 -4.80
N ALA A 74 -56.65 -12.92 -4.81
CA ALA A 74 -57.45 -13.68 -3.87
C ALA A 74 -56.97 -15.15 -3.79
N ARG A 75 -56.74 -15.59 -2.55
CA ARG A 75 -56.39 -16.98 -2.21
C ARG A 75 -57.61 -17.87 -2.48
N GLN A 76 -57.48 -18.79 -3.44
CA GLN A 76 -58.46 -19.87 -3.63
C GLN A 76 -58.41 -20.80 -2.42
N GLU A 77 -59.57 -21.01 -1.79
CA GLU A 77 -59.77 -22.02 -0.76
C GLU A 77 -60.02 -23.39 -1.41
N ALA A 78 -59.33 -24.43 -0.92
CA ALA A 78 -59.70 -25.85 -1.09
C ALA A 78 -58.99 -26.69 0.01
N PRO A 79 -59.51 -27.88 0.36
CA PRO A 79 -60.39 -28.13 1.51
C PRO A 79 -59.63 -28.59 2.78
N LYS A 80 -60.29 -28.45 3.94
CA LYS A 80 -59.79 -28.90 5.25
C LYS A 80 -59.70 -30.43 5.30
N ALA A 81 -58.49 -30.95 5.58
CA ALA A 81 -58.32 -32.32 6.07
C ALA A 81 -58.91 -32.43 7.50
N PRO A 82 -59.47 -33.58 7.92
CA PRO A 82 -60.00 -33.75 9.26
C PRO A 82 -58.89 -33.61 10.30
N ALA A 83 -59.06 -32.65 11.20
CA ALA A 83 -58.17 -32.47 12.35
C ALA A 83 -58.36 -33.65 13.30
N GLU A 84 -57.33 -34.48 13.47
CA GLU A 84 -57.25 -35.37 14.63
C GLU A 84 -57.28 -34.52 15.90
N GLU A 85 -58.27 -34.78 16.75
CA GLU A 85 -58.40 -34.21 18.08
C GLU A 85 -57.22 -34.65 18.96
N LYS A 86 -56.14 -33.87 18.94
CA LYS A 86 -55.05 -34.01 19.90
C LYS A 86 -55.49 -33.42 21.23
N LYS A 87 -56.04 -34.29 22.07
CA LYS A 87 -56.41 -34.08 23.46
C LYS A 87 -55.37 -33.23 24.19
N GLY A 88 -55.85 -32.17 24.85
CA GLY A 88 -55.26 -31.58 26.05
C GLY A 88 -53.93 -30.87 25.85
N ALA A 89 -53.98 -29.53 25.85
CA ALA A 89 -52.83 -28.68 26.13
C ALA A 89 -52.40 -28.84 27.60
N VAL A 90 -51.80 -29.99 27.93
CA VAL A 90 -50.87 -30.07 29.07
C VAL A 90 -49.53 -29.69 28.49
N LEU A 91 -48.96 -28.57 28.96
CA LEU A 91 -47.60 -28.14 28.65
C LEU A 91 -46.70 -29.39 28.69
N ARG A 92 -46.17 -29.81 27.53
CA ARG A 92 -45.28 -30.96 27.42
C ARG A 92 -44.03 -30.63 28.22
N THR A 93 -44.02 -31.01 29.50
CA THR A 93 -42.83 -30.94 30.35
C THR A 93 -41.77 -31.82 29.68
N LEU A 94 -40.59 -31.26 29.43
CA LEU A 94 -39.47 -31.99 28.83
C LEU A 94 -39.25 -33.31 29.57
N SER A 95 -39.01 -34.39 28.84
CA SER A 95 -38.66 -35.67 29.47
C SER A 95 -37.32 -35.55 30.21
N GLU A 96 -37.07 -36.42 31.19
CA GLU A 96 -35.79 -36.43 31.91
C GLU A 96 -34.59 -36.64 30.97
N GLU A 97 -34.78 -37.43 29.91
CA GLU A 97 -33.79 -37.64 28.85
C GLU A 97 -33.49 -36.34 28.08
N GLU A 98 -34.52 -35.56 27.73
CA GLU A 98 -34.36 -34.28 27.06
C GLU A 98 -33.65 -33.24 27.95
N LYS A 99 -33.95 -33.24 29.26
CA LYS A 99 -33.27 -32.37 30.23
C LYS A 99 -31.79 -32.75 30.37
N ALA A 100 -31.49 -34.04 30.47
CA ALA A 100 -30.12 -34.54 30.54
C ALA A 100 -29.33 -34.23 29.26
N ALA A 101 -29.94 -34.41 28.08
CA ALA A 101 -29.33 -34.09 26.80
C ALA A 101 -29.01 -32.58 26.68
N ARG A 102 -29.91 -31.70 27.13
CA ARG A 102 -29.67 -30.25 27.17
C ARG A 102 -28.54 -29.89 28.13
N ALA A 103 -28.49 -30.50 29.32
CA ALA A 103 -27.41 -30.27 30.27
C ALA A 103 -26.05 -30.71 29.70
N ALA A 104 -25.99 -31.87 29.05
CA ALA A 104 -24.79 -32.35 28.38
C ALA A 104 -24.36 -31.42 27.23
N ALA A 105 -25.31 -30.96 26.40
CA ALA A 105 -25.03 -30.02 25.31
C ALA A 105 -24.47 -28.68 25.83
N LEU A 106 -24.98 -28.15 26.94
CA LEU A 106 -24.46 -26.93 27.55
C LEU A 106 -23.02 -27.11 28.07
N VAL A 107 -22.71 -28.27 28.65
CA VAL A 107 -21.35 -28.59 29.12
C VAL A 107 -20.38 -28.73 27.93
N GLN A 108 -20.80 -29.39 26.85
CA GLN A 108 -19.99 -29.51 25.65
C GLN A 108 -19.77 -28.15 24.98
N ALA A 109 -20.82 -27.33 24.84
CA ALA A 109 -20.71 -25.98 24.29
C ALA A 109 -19.71 -25.10 25.06
N ARG A 110 -19.70 -25.17 26.40
CA ARG A 110 -18.71 -24.45 27.23
C ARG A 110 -17.29 -24.95 26.99
N LYS A 111 -17.09 -26.27 26.88
CA LYS A 111 -15.76 -26.85 26.58
C LYS A 111 -15.27 -26.43 25.20
N GLU A 112 -16.13 -26.47 24.19
CA GLU A 112 -15.81 -26.03 22.84
C GLU A 112 -15.49 -24.53 22.79
N GLU A 113 -16.22 -23.71 23.53
CA GLU A 113 -15.94 -22.28 23.67
C GLU A 113 -14.56 -22.03 24.30
N GLU A 114 -14.22 -22.75 25.38
CA GLU A 114 -12.90 -22.65 26.01
C GLU A 114 -11.76 -23.07 25.06
N VAL A 115 -11.95 -24.17 24.32
CA VAL A 115 -10.97 -24.63 23.32
C VAL A 115 -10.83 -23.61 22.20
N ARG A 116 -11.95 -23.07 21.69
CA ARG A 116 -11.94 -22.03 20.66
C ARG A 116 -11.22 -20.78 21.16
N ARG A 117 -11.53 -20.31 22.37
CA ARG A 117 -10.89 -19.16 23.00
C ARG A 117 -9.38 -19.36 23.15
N LYS A 118 -8.95 -20.52 23.65
CA LYS A 118 -7.51 -20.86 23.78
C LYS A 118 -6.82 -20.88 22.43
N ARG A 119 -7.46 -21.43 21.38
CA ARG A 119 -6.90 -21.45 20.03
C ARG A 119 -6.75 -20.04 19.45
N GLU A 120 -7.79 -19.21 19.58
CA GLU A 120 -7.73 -17.82 19.13
C GLU A 120 -6.70 -16.99 19.91
N GLU A 121 -6.53 -17.24 21.20
CA GLU A 121 -5.52 -16.58 22.02
C GLU A 121 -4.11 -17.01 21.63
N ALA A 122 -3.88 -18.31 21.42
CA ALA A 122 -2.60 -18.82 20.92
C ALA A 122 -2.27 -18.25 19.53
N GLU A 123 -3.26 -18.16 18.64
CA GLU A 123 -3.10 -17.58 17.31
C GLU A 123 -2.82 -16.08 17.36
N ARG A 124 -3.49 -15.33 18.25
CA ARG A 124 -3.18 -13.91 18.49
C ARG A 124 -1.77 -13.73 19.05
N ALA A 125 -1.38 -14.55 20.02
CA ALA A 125 -0.04 -14.52 20.60
C ALA A 125 1.05 -14.86 19.57
N GLU A 126 0.81 -15.82 18.68
CA GLU A 126 1.76 -16.14 17.59
C GLU A 126 1.89 -14.97 16.61
N ARG A 127 0.79 -14.33 16.22
CA ARG A 127 0.82 -13.15 15.35
C ARG A 127 1.58 -12.00 15.99
N GLU A 128 1.31 -11.71 17.26
CA GLU A 128 2.00 -10.65 18.01
C GLU A 128 3.50 -10.95 18.15
N ALA A 129 3.87 -12.21 18.41
CA ALA A 129 5.26 -12.63 18.48
C ALA A 129 5.99 -12.43 17.13
N ARG A 130 5.36 -12.81 16.01
CA ARG A 130 5.93 -12.58 14.66
C ARG A 130 6.06 -11.09 14.34
N GLU A 131 5.04 -10.29 14.65
CA GLU A 131 5.09 -8.84 14.44
C GLU A 131 6.16 -8.15 15.31
N ALA A 132 6.35 -8.62 16.54
CA ALA A 132 7.40 -8.14 17.43
C ALA A 132 8.80 -8.51 16.92
N GLU A 133 8.98 -9.73 16.42
CA GLU A 133 10.25 -10.17 15.79
C GLU A 133 10.56 -9.35 14.54
N ASP A 134 9.58 -9.17 13.64
CA ASP A 134 9.74 -8.36 12.43
C ASP A 134 10.07 -6.90 12.77
N ARG A 135 9.38 -6.32 13.77
CA ARG A 135 9.70 -4.96 14.25
C ARG A 135 11.12 -4.89 14.81
N ALA A 136 11.52 -5.85 15.64
CA ALA A 136 12.87 -5.88 16.22
C ALA A 136 13.94 -6.00 15.12
N ARG A 137 13.70 -6.81 14.09
CA ARG A 137 14.59 -6.93 12.93
C ARG A 137 14.71 -5.62 12.15
N LEU A 138 13.60 -4.96 11.85
CA LEU A 138 13.60 -3.67 11.16
C LEU A 138 14.30 -2.58 11.98
N GLU A 139 14.10 -2.56 13.30
CA GLU A 139 14.80 -1.62 14.18
C GLU A 139 16.31 -1.90 14.25
N ALA A 140 16.73 -3.17 14.30
CA ALA A 140 18.14 -3.54 14.26
C ALA A 140 18.80 -3.16 12.92
N ASP A 141 18.14 -3.43 11.79
CA ASP A 141 18.62 -3.00 10.48
C ASP A 141 18.71 -1.46 10.42
N ARG A 142 17.69 -0.74 10.88
CA ARG A 142 17.72 0.74 10.92
C ARG A 142 18.87 1.27 11.77
N LYS A 143 19.17 0.65 12.91
CA LYS A 143 20.32 1.03 13.75
C LYS A 143 21.64 0.79 13.03
N ARG A 144 21.82 -0.38 12.40
CA ARG A 144 23.04 -0.67 11.61
C ARG A 144 23.23 0.35 10.49
N LEU A 145 22.17 0.66 9.74
CA LEU A 145 22.23 1.67 8.67
C LEU A 145 22.59 3.06 9.22
N ALA A 146 22.03 3.47 10.36
CA ALA A 146 22.36 4.74 10.99
C ALA A 146 23.82 4.79 11.46
N GLU A 147 24.33 3.72 12.06
CA GLU A 147 25.74 3.62 12.49
C GLU A 147 26.71 3.64 11.29
N GLU A 148 26.36 2.95 10.20
CA GLU A 148 27.14 2.97 8.96
C GLU A 148 27.13 4.37 8.32
N GLU A 149 26.00 5.07 8.33
CA GLU A 149 25.88 6.45 7.83
C GLU A 149 26.69 7.43 8.70
N GLU A 150 26.65 7.29 10.02
CA GLU A 150 27.51 8.06 10.93
C GLU A 150 28.99 7.79 10.69
N ARG A 151 29.38 6.54 10.48
CA ARG A 151 30.78 6.21 10.14
C ARG A 151 31.17 6.84 8.80
N ARG A 152 30.30 6.77 7.79
CA ARG A 152 30.55 7.33 6.46
C ARG A 152 30.65 8.85 6.49
N THR A 153 29.81 9.53 7.26
CA THR A 153 29.86 10.99 7.41
C THR A 153 31.13 11.43 8.14
N ARG A 154 31.52 10.74 9.22
CA ARG A 154 32.79 11.00 9.92
C ARG A 154 34.00 10.77 9.02
N GLU A 155 34.02 9.70 8.23
CA GLU A 155 35.09 9.41 7.27
C GLU A 155 35.14 10.47 6.14
N ALA A 156 33.98 10.88 5.61
CA ALA A 156 33.89 11.92 4.60
C ALA A 156 34.34 13.29 5.12
N GLU A 157 33.99 13.64 6.36
CA GLU A 157 34.45 14.86 7.01
C GLU A 157 35.96 14.83 7.28
N ALA A 158 36.49 13.70 7.75
CA ALA A 158 37.94 13.53 7.92
C ALA A 158 38.68 13.67 6.59
N ARG A 159 38.15 13.06 5.51
CA ARG A 159 38.72 13.19 4.17
C ARG A 159 38.66 14.63 3.66
N ARG A 160 37.55 15.34 3.86
CA ARG A 160 37.42 16.76 3.47
C ARG A 160 38.42 17.64 4.21
N LYS A 161 38.61 17.43 5.52
CA LYS A 161 39.60 18.17 6.32
C LYS A 161 41.03 17.89 5.82
N ALA A 162 41.37 16.63 5.58
CA ALA A 162 42.68 16.25 5.06
C ALA A 162 42.93 16.82 3.65
N GLU A 163 41.92 16.85 2.79
CA GLU A 163 42.01 17.46 1.45
C GLU A 163 42.16 18.99 1.52
N GLU A 164 41.46 19.64 2.45
CA GLU A 164 41.58 21.08 2.68
C GLU A 164 42.97 21.44 3.24
N GLU A 165 43.48 20.67 4.21
CA GLU A 165 44.84 20.86 4.75
C GLU A 165 45.91 20.65 3.66
N ALA A 166 45.81 19.57 2.87
CA ALA A 166 46.73 19.34 1.76
C ALA A 166 46.66 20.45 0.69
N SER A 167 45.47 20.97 0.39
CA SER A 167 45.30 22.10 -0.53
C SER A 167 45.94 23.38 0.01
N ARG A 168 45.77 23.66 1.31
CA ARG A 168 46.41 24.82 1.96
C ARG A 168 47.93 24.71 1.96
N GLU A 169 48.48 23.53 2.26
CA GLU A 169 49.93 23.29 2.20
C GLU A 169 50.48 23.48 0.78
N LEU A 170 49.79 22.97 -0.24
CA LEU A 170 50.18 23.16 -1.64
C LEU A 170 50.11 24.65 -2.06
N GLU A 171 49.09 25.38 -1.61
CA GLU A 171 48.98 26.82 -1.89
C GLU A 171 50.10 27.61 -1.20
N GLU A 172 50.45 27.26 0.05
CA GLU A 172 51.59 27.85 0.76
C GLU A 172 52.91 27.55 0.07
N GLU A 173 53.15 26.31 -0.36
CA GLU A 173 54.34 25.93 -1.12
C GLU A 173 54.42 26.68 -2.46
N GLU A 174 53.31 26.84 -3.17
CA GLU A 174 53.27 27.60 -4.42
C GLU A 174 53.56 29.10 -4.18
N ARG A 175 53.01 29.68 -3.10
CA ARG A 175 53.29 31.07 -2.70
C ARG A 175 54.77 31.25 -2.36
N GLU A 176 55.37 30.34 -1.60
CA GLU A 176 56.80 30.38 -1.28
C GLU A 176 57.68 30.18 -2.52
N ARG A 177 57.29 29.29 -3.44
CA ARG A 177 57.97 29.12 -4.73
C ARG A 177 57.90 30.40 -5.58
N LYS A 178 56.73 31.06 -5.64
CA LYS A 178 56.56 32.34 -6.33
C LYS A 178 57.44 33.43 -5.72
N LYS A 179 57.46 33.57 -4.38
CA LYS A 179 58.34 34.51 -3.67
C LYS A 179 59.82 34.25 -3.97
N ARG A 180 60.26 32.99 -3.92
CA ARG A 180 61.65 32.60 -4.23
C ARG A 180 62.03 32.92 -5.68
N ASN A 181 61.12 32.66 -6.62
CA ASN A 181 61.34 32.99 -8.03
C ASN A 181 61.39 34.50 -8.26
N ALA A 182 60.52 35.28 -7.60
CA ALA A 182 60.54 36.74 -7.67
C ALA A 182 61.84 37.33 -7.11
N ALA A 183 62.28 36.87 -5.93
CA ALA A 183 63.55 37.28 -5.33
C ALA A 183 64.75 36.93 -6.23
N LYS A 184 64.73 35.76 -6.89
CA LYS A 184 65.75 35.37 -7.87
C LYS A 184 65.73 36.24 -9.13
N ALA A 185 64.56 36.67 -9.59
CA ALA A 185 64.42 37.57 -10.72
C ALA A 185 64.96 38.97 -10.40
N GLU A 186 64.62 39.52 -9.23
CA GLU A 186 65.12 40.82 -8.76
C GLU A 186 66.64 40.83 -8.54
N ALA A 187 67.21 39.74 -8.00
CA ALA A 187 68.66 39.60 -7.89
C ALA A 187 69.36 39.60 -9.27
N ARG A 188 68.71 39.02 -10.30
CA ARG A 188 69.24 38.94 -11.66
C ARG A 188 69.14 40.27 -12.41
N THR A 189 68.09 41.07 -12.17
CA THR A 189 67.97 42.42 -12.76
C THR A 189 68.97 43.39 -12.13
N LYS A 190 69.14 43.34 -10.80
CA LYS A 190 70.10 44.18 -10.08
C LYS A 190 71.57 43.84 -10.40
N GLY A 191 71.87 42.57 -10.66
CA GLY A 191 73.18 42.14 -11.14
C GLY A 191 73.48 42.60 -12.57
N LYS A 192 72.45 42.82 -13.40
CA LYS A 192 72.59 43.27 -14.79
C LYS A 192 72.76 44.79 -14.91
N GLU A 193 72.18 45.59 -14.00
CA GLU A 193 72.43 47.04 -13.90
C GLU A 193 73.82 47.40 -13.34
N ALA A 194 74.48 46.48 -12.63
CA ALA A 194 75.86 46.67 -12.15
C ALA A 194 76.93 46.31 -13.20
N GLU A 195 76.53 45.75 -14.34
CA GLU A 195 77.40 45.30 -15.45
C GLU A 195 77.15 46.13 -16.73
N GLU A 196 76.85 47.42 -16.60
CA GLU A 196 76.92 48.38 -17.71
C GLU A 196 78.05 49.38 -17.42
N PRO A 197 79.30 49.09 -17.81
CA PRO A 197 80.35 50.09 -17.80
C PRO A 197 80.17 51.04 -18.98
N GLU A 198 80.02 52.30 -18.62
CA GLU A 198 80.42 53.50 -19.35
C GLU A 198 81.44 53.20 -20.46
N GLN A 199 81.05 53.42 -21.72
CA GLN A 199 81.98 53.44 -22.84
C GLN A 199 81.92 54.80 -23.56
N PRO A 200 83.08 55.27 -24.04
CA PRO A 200 83.42 56.68 -24.27
C PRO A 200 82.78 57.33 -25.49
#